data_AF-A0A6F9AT42-F1
#
_entry.id   AF-A0A6F9AT42-F1
#
_cell.length_a   1.000
_cell.length_b   1.000
_cell.length_c   1.000
_cell.angle_alpha   90.00
_cell.angle_beta   90.00
_cell.angle_gamma   90.00
#
_symmetry.space_group_name_H-M   'P 1'
#
loop_
_entity.id
_entity.type
_entity.pdbx_description
1 polymer ?
#
loop_
_entity_poly.entity_id
_entity_poly.type
_entity_poly.pdbx_seq_one_letter_code
_entity_poly.pdbx_strand_id
1 'polypeptide(L)'
;MEESLSSFGIKQGCKLMMIGKRNSPEEESELKKLKDIEKSVEETAKKLEKVDGELTGLKNGFLAKDLQAEALGRLDQRVKVASEQFMKFLEQVDSMTLPDNFGDCRMKKKGLVKRIQGFLAQCDKIEAGILDHLAKIQSKNLALVDS
;
A
#
# COMPACT_ATOMS: atom_id res chain seq x y z
N MET A 1 13.73 -8.74 -46.00
CA MET A 1 13.73 -10.19 -46.31
C MET A 1 12.92 -10.87 -45.24
N GLU A 2 11.80 -11.47 -45.60
CA GLU A 2 11.01 -12.32 -44.69
C GLU A 2 11.46 -13.76 -44.90
N GLU A 3 12.42 -14.22 -44.10
CA GLU A 3 12.83 -15.63 -44.11
C GLU A 3 11.94 -16.43 -43.15
N SER A 4 11.36 -17.52 -43.65
CA SER A 4 10.48 -18.38 -42.86
C SER A 4 11.27 -19.13 -41.78
N LEU A 5 10.69 -19.34 -40.60
CA LEU A 5 11.31 -20.10 -39.50
C LEU A 5 11.73 -21.52 -39.90
N SER A 6 11.08 -22.08 -40.92
CA SER A 6 11.42 -23.38 -41.51
C SER A 6 12.83 -23.42 -42.12
N SER A 7 13.36 -22.30 -42.62
CA SER A 7 14.73 -22.23 -43.15
C SER A 7 15.80 -22.37 -42.06
N PHE A 8 15.44 -22.10 -40.81
CA PHE A 8 16.30 -22.27 -39.63
C PHE A 8 16.12 -23.65 -38.96
N GLY A 9 15.47 -24.61 -39.63
CA GLY A 9 15.31 -25.97 -39.14
C GLY A 9 14.20 -26.16 -38.10
N ILE A 10 13.38 -25.13 -37.86
CA ILE A 10 12.25 -25.18 -36.93
C ILE A 10 11.10 -25.94 -37.61
N LYS A 11 10.71 -27.08 -37.01
CA LYS A 11 9.63 -27.93 -37.51
C LYS A 11 8.31 -27.58 -36.85
N GLN A 12 7.21 -27.97 -37.50
CA GLN A 12 5.88 -27.85 -36.93
C GLN A 12 5.79 -28.64 -35.62
N GLY A 13 5.38 -27.97 -34.54
CA GLY A 13 5.37 -28.53 -33.18
C GLY A 13 6.57 -28.16 -32.30
N CYS A 14 7.60 -27.51 -32.85
CA CYS A 14 8.71 -26.96 -32.05
C CYS A 14 8.24 -25.75 -31.21
N LYS A 15 8.54 -25.77 -29.91
CA LYS A 15 8.33 -24.61 -29.01
C LYS A 15 9.52 -23.67 -29.12
N LEU A 16 9.25 -22.42 -29.48
CA LEU A 16 10.28 -21.38 -29.58
C LEU A 16 10.33 -20.58 -28.29
N MET A 17 11.55 -20.38 -27.78
CA MET A 17 11.80 -19.51 -26.64
C MET A 17 12.70 -18.36 -27.10
N MET A 18 12.15 -17.15 -27.16
CA MET A 18 12.94 -15.97 -27.50
C MET A 18 13.78 -15.51 -26.31
N ILE A 19 15.10 -15.45 -26.52
CA ILE A 19 16.10 -14.98 -25.54
C ILE A 19 16.55 -13.58 -25.95
N GLY A 20 16.31 -12.60 -25.08
CA GLY A 20 16.63 -11.17 -25.27
C GLY A 20 15.81 -10.32 -24.30
N LYS A 21 16.28 -9.10 -23.94
CA LYS A 21 15.45 -8.15 -23.15
C LYS A 21 14.24 -7.79 -23.99
N ARG A 22 13.10 -8.37 -23.64
CA ARG A 22 11.81 -8.26 -24.32
C ARG A 22 11.04 -6.98 -23.95
N ASN A 23 11.66 -6.08 -23.20
CA ASN A 23 10.99 -4.87 -22.76
C ASN A 23 10.81 -3.97 -23.98
N SER A 24 9.57 -3.91 -24.49
CA SER A 24 9.19 -2.85 -25.40
C SER A 24 9.30 -1.51 -24.66
N PRO A 25 9.53 -0.40 -25.37
CA PRO A 25 9.52 0.93 -24.74
C PRO A 25 8.21 1.22 -23.99
N GLU A 26 7.11 0.59 -24.41
CA GLU A 26 5.81 0.61 -23.74
C GLU A 26 5.86 -0.12 -22.38
N GLU A 27 6.39 -1.34 -22.33
CA GLU A 27 6.54 -2.10 -21.07
C GLU A 27 7.44 -1.35 -20.07
N GLU A 28 8.51 -0.70 -20.55
CA GLU A 28 9.39 0.08 -19.69
C GLU A 28 8.72 1.34 -19.12
N SER A 29 7.89 2.03 -19.91
CA SER A 29 7.05 3.15 -19.46
C SER A 29 6.07 2.73 -18.36
N GLU A 30 5.46 1.55 -18.53
CA GLU A 30 4.46 1.02 -17.60
C GLU A 30 5.11 0.56 -16.29
N LEU A 31 6.28 -0.07 -16.37
CA LEU A 31 7.13 -0.39 -15.22
C LEU A 31 7.58 0.86 -14.48
N LYS A 32 7.88 1.95 -15.18
CA LYS A 32 8.27 3.21 -14.57
C LYS A 32 7.13 3.79 -13.75
N LYS A 33 5.91 3.84 -14.30
CA LYS A 33 4.70 4.25 -13.56
C LYS A 33 4.47 3.41 -12.30
N LEU A 34 4.59 2.09 -12.41
CA LEU A 34 4.47 1.19 -11.25
C LEU A 34 5.53 1.48 -10.18
N LYS A 35 6.78 1.78 -10.57
CA LYS A 35 7.85 2.16 -9.64
C LYS A 35 7.58 3.49 -8.97
N ASP A 36 7.05 4.47 -9.69
CA ASP A 36 6.71 5.77 -9.12
C ASP A 36 5.59 5.64 -8.07
N ILE A 37 4.54 4.85 -8.36
CA ILE A 37 3.50 4.54 -7.38
C ILE A 37 4.08 3.79 -6.17
N GLU A 38 4.93 2.78 -6.40
CA GLU A 38 5.60 2.04 -5.33
C GLU A 38 6.37 2.98 -4.39
N LYS A 39 7.09 3.97 -4.93
CA LYS A 39 7.79 4.97 -4.14
C LYS A 39 6.82 5.84 -3.32
N SER A 40 5.71 6.30 -3.91
CA SER A 40 4.69 7.07 -3.19
C SER A 40 3.99 6.27 -2.08
N VAL A 41 3.79 4.97 -2.31
CA VAL A 41 3.26 4.03 -1.30
C VAL A 41 4.25 3.91 -0.14
N GLU A 42 5.55 3.73 -0.41
CA GLU A 42 6.58 3.67 0.63
C GLU A 42 6.69 4.97 1.45
N GLU A 43 6.60 6.14 0.80
CA GLU A 43 6.60 7.43 1.50
C GLU A 43 5.39 7.58 2.43
N THR A 44 4.23 7.07 2.02
CA THR A 44 3.01 7.06 2.84
C THR A 44 3.10 6.06 3.97
N ALA A 45 3.68 4.89 3.73
CA ALA A 45 3.96 3.88 4.75
C ALA A 45 4.87 4.41 5.87
N LYS A 46 5.93 5.15 5.52
CA LYS A 46 6.80 5.81 6.52
C LYS A 46 6.04 6.82 7.39
N LYS A 47 5.02 7.48 6.86
CA LYS A 47 4.15 8.37 7.65
C LYS A 47 3.26 7.54 8.59
N LEU A 48 2.74 6.41 8.12
CA LEU A 48 1.95 5.49 8.95
C LEU A 48 2.77 4.90 10.11
N GLU A 49 4.02 4.50 9.88
CA GLU A 49 4.92 4.01 10.94
C GLU A 49 5.16 5.06 12.03
N LYS A 50 5.31 6.34 11.65
CA LYS A 50 5.42 7.43 12.63
C LYS A 50 4.17 7.57 13.46
N VAL A 51 3.00 7.47 12.84
CA VAL A 51 1.69 7.53 13.52
C VAL A 51 1.54 6.35 14.50
N ASP A 52 1.96 5.15 14.13
CA ASP A 52 1.94 3.97 15.02
C ASP A 52 2.92 4.12 16.20
N GLY A 53 4.11 4.68 15.95
CA GLY A 53 5.07 5.02 17.00
C GLY A 53 4.54 6.08 17.97
N GLU A 54 3.90 7.15 17.46
CA GLU A 54 3.22 8.17 18.26
C GLU A 54 2.08 7.56 19.09
N LEU A 55 1.27 6.66 18.50
CA LEU A 55 0.22 5.93 19.20
C LEU A 55 0.79 5.12 20.36
N THR A 56 1.83 4.32 20.11
CA THR A 56 2.49 3.51 21.14
C THR A 56 3.08 4.39 22.25
N GLY A 57 3.66 5.53 21.89
CA GLY A 57 4.16 6.52 22.84
C GLY A 57 3.06 7.12 23.72
N LEU A 58 1.89 7.42 23.15
CA LEU A 58 0.74 7.89 23.91
C LEU A 58 0.15 6.81 24.82
N LYS A 59 0.10 5.55 24.37
CA LYS A 59 -0.40 4.42 25.19
C LYS A 59 0.46 4.19 26.43
N ASN A 60 1.78 4.32 26.29
CA ASN A 60 2.75 4.10 27.37
C ASN A 60 3.14 5.39 28.11
N GLY A 61 2.68 6.55 27.65
CA GLY A 61 3.06 7.86 28.16
C GLY A 61 2.20 8.30 29.36
N PHE A 62 2.73 9.27 30.12
CA PHE A 62 2.08 9.84 31.30
C PHE A 62 1.31 11.15 31.01
N LEU A 63 0.94 11.41 29.75
CA LEU A 63 0.15 12.61 29.43
C LEU A 63 -1.20 12.61 30.16
N ALA A 64 -1.67 13.80 30.53
CA ALA A 64 -3.01 13.98 31.08
C ALA A 64 -4.07 13.45 30.10
N LYS A 65 -5.14 12.85 30.62
CA LYS A 65 -6.19 12.19 29.84
C LYS A 65 -6.81 13.08 28.76
N ASP A 66 -7.01 14.36 29.05
CA ASP A 66 -7.60 15.31 28.11
C ASP A 66 -6.65 15.59 26.93
N LEU A 67 -5.36 15.74 27.21
CA LEU A 67 -4.32 15.91 26.19
C LEU A 67 -4.08 14.62 25.40
N GLN A 68 -4.19 13.45 26.04
CA GLN A 68 -4.17 12.16 25.34
C GLN A 68 -5.34 12.03 24.37
N ALA A 69 -6.54 12.40 24.78
CA ALA A 69 -7.72 12.34 23.91
C ALA A 69 -7.59 13.26 22.69
N GLU A 70 -7.08 14.48 22.87
CA GLU A 70 -6.81 15.39 21.75
C GLU A 70 -5.73 14.84 20.80
N ALA A 71 -4.63 14.31 21.35
CA ALA A 71 -3.56 13.73 20.55
C ALA A 71 -4.02 12.48 19.77
N LEU A 72 -4.83 11.62 20.41
CA LEU A 72 -5.46 10.46 19.77
C LEU A 72 -6.41 10.88 18.64
N GLY A 73 -7.20 11.93 18.82
CA GLY A 73 -8.04 12.48 17.75
C GLY A 73 -7.23 13.00 16.56
N ARG A 74 -6.08 13.64 16.80
CA ARG A 74 -5.17 14.06 15.73
C ARG A 74 -4.54 12.86 15.01
N LEU A 75 -4.19 11.80 15.74
CA LEU A 75 -3.68 10.56 15.14
C LEU A 75 -4.75 9.86 14.29
N ASP A 76 -5.99 9.77 14.78
CA ASP A 76 -7.12 9.19 14.05
C ASP A 76 -7.28 9.85 12.67
N GLN A 77 -7.27 11.18 12.65
CA GLN A 77 -7.37 11.91 11.39
C GLN A 77 -6.17 11.68 10.47
N ARG A 78 -4.94 11.55 11.00
CA ARG A 78 -3.75 11.20 10.21
C ARG A 78 -3.84 9.79 9.63
N VAL A 79 -4.35 8.81 10.39
CA VAL A 79 -4.56 7.44 9.92
C VAL A 79 -5.58 7.43 8.78
N LYS A 80 -6.71 8.14 8.94
CA LYS A 80 -7.75 8.26 7.90
C LYS A 80 -7.21 8.87 6.61
N VAL A 81 -6.43 9.94 6.72
CA VAL A 81 -5.76 10.55 5.56
C VAL A 81 -4.80 9.55 4.90
N ALA A 82 -4.00 8.80 5.67
CA ALA A 82 -3.11 7.79 5.12
C ALA A 82 -3.88 6.65 4.42
N SER A 83 -4.97 6.18 5.01
CA SER A 83 -5.87 5.18 4.44
C SER A 83 -6.45 5.64 3.09
N GLU A 84 -6.92 6.89 3.02
CA GLU A 84 -7.42 7.47 1.77
C GLU A 84 -6.33 7.58 0.69
N GLN A 85 -5.08 7.92 1.06
CA GLN A 85 -3.95 7.91 0.12
C GLN A 85 -3.67 6.51 -0.41
N PHE A 86 -3.70 5.48 0.45
CA PHE A 86 -3.55 4.10 0.01
C PHE A 86 -4.67 3.64 -0.92
N MET A 87 -5.92 4.03 -0.66
CA MET A 87 -7.04 3.77 -1.58
C MET A 87 -6.83 4.43 -2.93
N LYS A 88 -6.38 5.69 -2.97
CA LYS A 88 -6.03 6.38 -4.24
C LYS A 88 -4.93 5.67 -5.00
N PHE A 89 -3.90 5.14 -4.33
CA PHE A 89 -2.88 4.34 -5.01
C PHE A 89 -3.45 3.02 -5.53
N LEU A 90 -4.34 2.37 -4.78
CA LEU A 90 -4.98 1.13 -5.21
C LEU A 90 -5.82 1.34 -6.47
N GLU A 91 -6.65 2.39 -6.49
CA GLU A 91 -7.43 2.80 -7.66
C GLU A 91 -6.55 3.12 -8.87
N GLN A 92 -5.46 3.86 -8.68
CA GLN A 92 -4.50 4.17 -9.74
C GLN A 92 -3.89 2.91 -10.32
N VAL A 93 -3.44 1.99 -9.47
CA VAL A 93 -2.85 0.72 -9.90
C VAL A 93 -3.88 -0.15 -10.63
N ASP A 94 -5.12 -0.23 -10.13
CA ASP A 94 -6.18 -1.01 -10.75
C ASP A 94 -6.59 -0.47 -12.12
N SER A 95 -6.60 0.86 -12.29
CA SER A 95 -6.86 1.52 -13.57
C SER A 95 -5.84 1.20 -14.67
N MET A 96 -4.63 0.75 -14.31
CA MET A 96 -3.60 0.38 -15.28
C MET A 96 -3.99 -0.90 -16.03
N THR A 97 -4.32 -0.78 -17.31
CA THR A 97 -4.54 -1.93 -18.21
C THR A 97 -3.20 -2.42 -18.75
N LEU A 98 -2.83 -3.66 -18.45
CA LEU A 98 -1.57 -4.27 -18.90
C LEU A 98 -1.84 -5.41 -19.90
N PRO A 99 -1.26 -5.36 -21.11
CA PRO A 99 -1.33 -6.45 -22.09
C PRO A 99 -0.87 -7.78 -21.50
N ASP A 100 -1.40 -8.90 -22.04
CA ASP A 100 -1.04 -10.25 -21.59
C ASP A 100 0.46 -10.58 -21.76
N ASN A 101 1.11 -9.88 -22.70
CA ASN A 101 2.54 -10.06 -22.99
C ASN A 101 3.47 -9.44 -21.93
N PHE A 102 2.95 -8.58 -21.03
CA PHE A 102 3.75 -7.88 -20.00
C PHE A 102 3.70 -8.62 -18.66
N GLY A 103 4.23 -9.85 -18.66
CA GLY A 103 4.20 -10.74 -17.50
C GLY A 103 4.81 -10.13 -16.24
N ASP A 104 5.94 -9.44 -16.38
CA ASP A 104 6.64 -8.81 -15.25
C ASP A 104 5.86 -7.62 -14.68
N CYS A 105 5.27 -6.78 -15.54
CA CYS A 105 4.38 -5.70 -15.10
C CYS A 105 3.19 -6.23 -14.32
N ARG A 106 2.55 -7.31 -14.79
CA ARG A 106 1.40 -7.91 -14.11
C ARG A 106 1.77 -8.49 -12.76
N MET A 107 2.90 -9.18 -12.67
CA MET A 107 3.39 -9.70 -11.40
C MET A 107 3.68 -8.56 -10.42
N LYS A 108 4.32 -7.49 -10.89
CA LYS A 108 4.64 -6.31 -10.07
C LYS A 108 3.40 -5.54 -9.65
N LYS A 109 2.43 -5.34 -10.53
CA LYS A 109 1.10 -4.77 -10.22
C LYS A 109 0.43 -5.56 -9.09
N LYS A 110 0.36 -6.89 -9.22
CA LYS A 110 -0.25 -7.76 -8.21
C LYS A 110 0.49 -7.69 -6.86
N GLY A 111 1.82 -7.64 -6.89
CA GLY A 111 2.63 -7.45 -5.68
C GLY A 111 2.37 -6.11 -4.99
N LEU A 112 2.26 -5.04 -5.78
CA LEU A 112 1.96 -3.70 -5.28
C LEU A 112 0.55 -3.62 -4.67
N VAL A 113 -0.47 -4.18 -5.31
CA VAL A 113 -1.84 -4.24 -4.76
C VAL A 113 -1.84 -4.96 -3.40
N LYS A 114 -1.19 -6.13 -3.30
CA LYS A 114 -1.09 -6.86 -2.03
C LYS A 114 -0.38 -6.04 -0.95
N ARG A 115 0.66 -5.28 -1.29
CA ARG A 115 1.36 -4.40 -0.34
C ARG A 115 0.45 -3.27 0.13
N ILE A 116 -0.25 -2.60 -0.79
CA ILE A 116 -1.19 -1.52 -0.45
C ILE A 116 -2.30 -2.04 0.49
N GLN A 117 -2.89 -3.19 0.17
CA GLN A 117 -3.87 -3.86 1.05
C GLN A 117 -3.28 -4.19 2.43
N GLY A 118 -2.02 -4.63 2.48
CA GLY A 118 -1.30 -4.85 3.73
C GLY A 118 -1.12 -3.58 4.57
N PHE A 119 -0.95 -2.42 3.92
CA PHE A 119 -0.90 -1.12 4.62
C PHE A 119 -2.28 -0.63 5.05
N LEU A 120 -3.32 -0.81 4.24
CA LEU A 120 -4.70 -0.52 4.63
C LEU A 120 -5.10 -1.32 5.89
N ALA A 121 -4.80 -2.62 5.93
CA ALA A 121 -5.04 -3.44 7.11
C ALA A 121 -4.23 -2.99 8.35
N GLN A 122 -3.08 -2.33 8.15
CA GLN A 122 -2.34 -1.71 9.25
C GLN A 122 -3.03 -0.41 9.71
N CYS A 123 -3.52 0.42 8.79
CA CYS A 123 -4.33 1.59 9.13
C CYS A 123 -5.53 1.19 9.99
N ASP A 124 -6.28 0.16 9.60
CA ASP A 124 -7.46 -0.33 10.35
C ASP A 124 -7.09 -0.76 11.77
N LYS A 125 -5.95 -1.43 11.94
CA LYS A 125 -5.45 -1.84 13.27
C LYS A 125 -5.08 -0.65 14.14
N ILE A 126 -4.43 0.35 13.56
CA ILE A 126 -4.03 1.57 14.27
C ILE A 126 -5.29 2.36 14.66
N GLU A 127 -6.24 2.53 13.75
CA GLU A 127 -7.53 3.19 13.99
C GLU A 127 -8.31 2.50 15.11
N ALA A 128 -8.48 1.17 15.04
CA ALA A 128 -9.10 0.39 16.10
C ALA A 128 -8.37 0.56 17.44
N GLY A 129 -7.03 0.60 17.40
CA GLY A 129 -6.18 0.83 18.58
C GLY A 129 -6.32 2.23 19.18
N ILE A 130 -6.63 3.24 18.36
CA ILE A 130 -6.91 4.61 18.80
C ILE A 130 -8.30 4.68 19.44
N LEU A 131 -9.32 4.12 18.78
CA LEU A 131 -10.70 4.11 19.26
C LEU A 131 -10.84 3.38 20.61
N ASP A 132 -10.19 2.22 20.76
CA ASP A 132 -10.15 1.49 22.03
C ASP A 132 -9.52 2.32 23.15
N HIS A 133 -8.44 3.05 22.86
CA HIS A 133 -7.79 3.91 23.86
C HIS A 133 -8.64 5.14 24.24
N LEU A 134 -9.29 5.76 23.26
CA LEU A 134 -10.24 6.85 23.48
C LEU A 134 -11.41 6.39 24.36
N ALA A 135 -11.99 5.23 24.06
CA ALA A 135 -13.08 4.66 24.85
C ALA A 135 -12.66 4.39 26.30
N LYS A 136 -11.44 3.90 26.54
CA LYS A 136 -10.87 3.69 27.90
C LYS A 136 -10.69 4.99 28.68
N ILE A 137 -10.33 6.08 28.01
CA ILE A 137 -10.20 7.39 28.65
C ILE A 137 -11.59 7.92 29.05
N GLN A 138 -12.57 7.83 28.15
CA GLN A 138 -13.94 8.33 28.38
C GLN A 138 -14.67 7.53 29.47
N SER A 139 -14.59 6.20 29.45
CA SER A 139 -15.23 5.34 30.45
C SER A 139 -14.70 5.56 31.87
N LYS A 140 -13.40 5.85 32.03
CA LYS A 140 -12.82 6.23 33.33
C LYS A 140 -13.26 7.61 33.81
N ASN A 141 -13.60 8.53 32.92
CA ASN A 141 -14.09 9.85 33.31
C ASN A 141 -15.55 9.78 33.78
N LEU A 142 -16.39 8.95 33.16
CA LEU A 142 -17.79 8.78 33.59
C LEU A 142 -17.87 8.20 35.03
N ALA A 143 -17.03 7.21 35.34
CA ALA A 143 -17.00 6.60 36.67
C ALA A 143 -16.52 7.52 37.82
N LEU A 144 -15.92 8.67 37.51
CA LEU A 144 -15.44 9.65 38.50
C LEU A 144 -16.44 10.78 38.76
N VAL A 145 -17.46 10.95 37.91
CA VAL A 145 -18.50 12.00 38.08
C VAL A 145 -19.68 11.49 38.92
N ASP A 146 -19.81 10.17 39.09
CA ASP A 146 -20.83 9.52 39.92
C ASP A 146 -20.37 9.21 41.37
N SER A 147 -19.33 9.88 41.89
CA SER A 147 -18.81 9.67 43.27
C SER A 147 -18.83 10.94 44.12
#